data_AF-A0A392PJ55-F1
#
_entry.id   AF-A0A392PJ55-F1
#
_cell.length_a   1.000
_cell.length_b   1.000
_cell.length_c   1.000
_cell.angle_alpha   90.00
_cell.angle_beta   90.00
_cell.angle_gamma   90.00
#
_symmetry.space_group_name_H-M   'P 1'
#
loop_
_entity.id
_entity.type
_entity.pdbx_description
1 polymer ?
#
loop_
_entity_poly.entity_id
_entity_poly.type
_entity_poly.pdbx_seq_one_letter_code
_entity_poly.pdbx_strand_id
1 'polypeptide(L)' 'ASSGIGAETTRVLALRGVHVIMAVRNKVAANDIKEAILKEIPSAKIDVMELDLSSLESVKKFASEFKSSGLPLN' A
#
# COMPACT_ATOMS: atom_id res chain seq x y z
N ALA A 1 -6.14 -4.07 -2.98
CA ALA A 1 -4.68 -4.05 -3.22
C ALA A 1 -4.00 -5.42 -3.07
N SER A 2 -4.59 -6.41 -2.40
CA SER A 2 -3.97 -7.73 -2.14
C SER A 2 -4.36 -8.86 -3.12
N SER A 3 -5.10 -8.56 -4.19
CA SER A 3 -5.45 -9.49 -5.28
C SER A 3 -4.62 -9.15 -6.53
N GLY A 4 -4.60 -10.03 -7.54
CA GLY A 4 -3.75 -9.89 -8.74
C GLY A 4 -3.81 -8.50 -9.41
N ILE A 5 -4.99 -7.88 -9.48
CA ILE A 5 -5.14 -6.52 -10.03
C ILE A 5 -4.45 -5.48 -9.16
N GLY A 6 -4.62 -5.56 -7.83
CA GLY A 6 -4.01 -4.61 -6.91
C GLY A 6 -2.48 -4.71 -6.89
N ALA A 7 -1.94 -5.92 -7.01
CA ALA A 7 -0.51 -6.17 -7.14
C ALA A 7 0.05 -5.56 -8.42
N GLU A 8 -0.58 -5.82 -9.58
CA GLU A 8 -0.09 -5.27 -10.85
C GLU A 8 -0.22 -3.75 -10.90
N THR A 9 -1.31 -3.17 -10.39
CA THR A 9 -1.46 -1.71 -10.29
C THR A 9 -0.34 -1.10 -9.42
N THR A 10 -0.04 -1.72 -8.27
CA THR A 10 1.04 -1.27 -7.39
C THR A 10 2.38 -1.31 -8.13
N ARG A 11 2.64 -2.41 -8.84
CA ARG A 11 3.87 -2.61 -9.62
C ARG A 11 4.03 -1.57 -10.72
N VAL A 12 3.00 -1.33 -11.54
CA VAL A 12 3.03 -0.34 -12.63
C VAL A 12 3.18 1.09 -12.12
N LEU A 13 2.53 1.44 -11.00
CA LEU A 13 2.71 2.75 -10.37
C LEU A 13 4.13 2.91 -9.81
N ALA A 14 4.66 1.88 -9.14
CA ALA A 14 6.02 1.87 -8.64
C ALA A 14 7.06 1.99 -9.77
N LEU A 15 6.85 1.33 -10.91
CA LEU A 15 7.70 1.46 -12.11
C LEU A 15 7.76 2.91 -12.62
N ARG A 16 6.68 3.69 -12.42
CA ARG A 16 6.62 5.10 -12.80
C ARG A 16 7.18 6.05 -11.73
N GLY A 17 7.79 5.51 -10.68
CA GLY A 17 8.38 6.30 -9.58
C GLY A 17 7.34 6.89 -8.62
N VAL A 18 6.09 6.44 -8.67
CA VAL A 18 5.04 6.88 -7.76
C VAL A 18 5.23 6.19 -6.40
N HIS A 19 4.97 6.93 -5.32
CA HIS A 19 4.88 6.37 -3.99
C HIS A 19 3.50 5.76 -3.79
N VAL A 20 3.45 4.44 -3.59
CA VAL A 20 2.19 3.70 -3.43
C VAL A 20 1.97 3.32 -1.97
N ILE A 21 0.77 3.58 -1.47
CA ILE A 21 0.31 3.05 -0.18
C ILE A 21 -0.69 1.93 -0.44
N MET A 22 -0.32 0.71 -0.07
CA MET A 22 -1.16 -0.47 -0.14
C MET A 22 -2.06 -0.53 1.11
N ALA A 23 -3.29 -0.05 0.97
CA ALA A 23 -4.34 -0.26 1.97
C ALA A 23 -4.90 -1.69 1.86
N VAL A 24 -4.69 -2.52 2.90
CA VAL A 24 -5.00 -3.96 2.88
C VAL A 24 -5.60 -4.45 4.19
N ARG A 25 -6.42 -5.50 4.13
CA ARG A 25 -6.90 -6.21 5.33
C ARG A 25 -5.85 -7.14 5.94
N ASN A 26 -5.04 -7.78 5.10
CA ASN A 26 -3.98 -8.70 5.53
C ASN A 26 -2.61 -8.11 5.17
N LYS A 27 -1.89 -7.60 6.17
CA LYS A 27 -0.55 -7.02 5.98
C LYS A 27 0.50 -8.05 5.57
N VAL A 28 0.38 -9.29 6.04
CA VAL A 28 1.37 -10.35 5.75
C VAL A 28 1.41 -10.63 4.25
N ALA A 29 0.25 -10.93 3.65
CA ALA A 29 0.16 -11.17 2.22
C ALA A 29 0.57 -9.95 1.37
N ALA A 30 0.33 -8.73 1.87
CA ALA A 30 0.73 -7.52 1.17
C ALA A 30 2.24 -7.24 1.26
N ASN A 31 2.88 -7.61 2.37
CA ASN A 31 4.33 -7.52 2.51
C ASN A 31 5.02 -8.46 1.52
N ASP A 32 4.50 -9.68 1.30
CA ASP A 32 5.05 -10.59 0.29
C ASP A 32 5.02 -9.97 -1.12
N ILE A 33 3.93 -9.27 -1.46
CA ILE A 33 3.80 -8.52 -2.72
C ILE A 33 4.80 -7.36 -2.78
N LYS A 34 4.92 -6.58 -1.71
CA LYS A 34 5.90 -5.49 -1.60
C LYS A 34 7.32 -6.00 -1.83
N GLU A 35 7.70 -7.09 -1.18
CA GLU A 35 9.03 -7.71 -1.34
C GLU A 35 9.26 -8.21 -2.76
N ALA A 36 8.24 -8.80 -3.41
CA ALA A 36 8.34 -9.20 -4.81
C ALA A 36 8.57 -7.99 -5.74
N ILE A 37 7.83 -6.89 -5.53
CA ILE A 37 7.98 -5.67 -6.33
C ILE A 37 9.33 -5.00 -6.07
N LEU A 38 9.83 -4.98 -4.83
CA LEU A 38 11.14 -4.42 -4.49
C LEU A 38 12.30 -5.19 -5.13
N LYS A 39 12.17 -6.51 -5.31
CA LYS A 39 13.15 -7.31 -6.06
C LYS A 39 13.22 -6.91 -7.54
N GLU A 40 12.08 -6.57 -8.13
CA GLU A 40 12.01 -6.12 -9.53
C GLU A 40 12.38 -4.63 -9.68
N ILE A 41 12.05 -3.82 -8.69
CA ILE A 41 12.17 -2.36 -8.69
C ILE A 41 12.77 -1.92 -7.35
N PRO A 42 14.10 -1.97 -7.18
CA PRO A 42 14.75 -1.66 -5.91
C PRO A 42 14.51 -0.23 -5.40
N SER A 43 14.15 0.70 -6.29
CA SER A 43 13.82 2.09 -5.96
C SER A 43 12.34 2.33 -5.64
N ALA A 44 11.50 1.29 -5.68
CA ALA A 44 10.06 1.43 -5.43
C ALA A 44 9.78 1.94 -4.01
N LYS A 45 8.90 2.94 -3.91
CA LYS A 45 8.43 3.47 -2.63
C LYS A 45 7.04 2.91 -2.34
N ILE A 46 6.98 1.89 -1.49
CA ILE A 46 5.75 1.16 -1.18
C ILE A 46 5.60 1.04 0.33
N ASP A 47 4.50 1.57 0.86
CA ASP A 47 4.08 1.39 2.25
C ASP A 47 2.84 0.50 2.34
N VAL A 48 2.78 -0.32 3.38
CA VAL A 48 1.66 -1.23 3.62
C VAL A 48 0.95 -0.77 4.89
N MET A 49 -0.33 -0.47 4.77
CA MET A 49 -1.16 0.03 5.85
C MET A 49 -2.44 -0.79 5.99
N GLU A 50 -2.90 -0.97 7.23
CA GLU A 50 -4.10 -1.74 7.49
C GLU A 50 -5.34 -0.93 7.16
N LEU A 51 -6.26 -1.52 6.41
CA LEU A 51 -7.57 -0.93 6.20
C LEU A 51 -8.61 -2.03 6.02
N ASP A 52 -9.60 -2.01 6.90
CA ASP A 52 -10.85 -2.74 6.73
C ASP A 52 -11.99 -1.75 6.48
N LEU A 53 -12.49 -1.73 5.25
CA LEU A 53 -13.59 -0.85 4.83
C LEU A 53 -14.94 -1.23 5.45
N SER A 54 -15.06 -2.42 6.05
CA SER A 54 -16.27 -2.82 6.78
C SER A 54 -16.36 -2.19 8.17
N SER A 55 -15.27 -1.60 8.69
CA SER A 55 -15.21 -0.96 10.01
C SER A 55 -14.85 0.51 9.90
N LEU A 56 -15.78 1.39 10.30
CA LEU A 56 -15.51 2.84 10.39
C LEU A 56 -14.40 3.18 11.38
N GLU A 57 -14.20 2.36 12.41
CA GLU A 57 -13.07 2.52 13.33
C GLU A 57 -11.75 2.27 12.61
N SER A 58 -11.67 1.21 11.81
CA SER A 58 -10.49 0.92 10.98
C SER A 58 -10.21 2.05 9.99
N VAL A 59 -11.24 2.59 9.32
CA VAL A 59 -11.11 3.74 8.41
C VAL A 59 -10.56 4.97 9.13
N LYS A 60 -11.09 5.31 10.32
CA LYS A 60 -10.62 6.45 11.12
C LYS A 60 -9.17 6.26 11.58
N LYS A 61 -8.80 5.05 11.99
CA LYS A 61 -7.43 4.70 12.37
C LYS A 61 -6.49 4.85 11.18
N PHE A 62 -6.80 4.25 10.04
CA PHE A 62 -6.02 4.37 8.80
C PHE A 62 -5.83 5.84 8.39
N ALA A 63 -6.90 6.63 8.37
CA ALA A 63 -6.80 8.04 8.02
C ALA A 63 -5.92 8.84 8.99
N SER A 64 -5.92 8.48 10.27
CA SER A 64 -5.07 9.13 11.28
C SER A 64 -3.61 8.73 11.11
N GLU A 65 -3.33 7.44 10.89
CA GLU A 65 -1.98 6.95 10.59
C GLU A 65 -1.42 7.56 9.30
N PHE A 66 -2.25 7.66 8.25
CA PHE A 66 -1.86 8.26 6.98
C PHE A 66 -1.51 9.74 7.16
N LYS A 67 -2.33 10.52 7.87
CA LYS A 67 -2.01 11.93 8.16
C LYS A 67 -0.69 12.06 8.94
N SER A 68 -0.45 11.19 9.91
CA SER A 68 0.78 11.19 10.70
C SER A 68 2.03 10.80 9.89
N SER A 69 1.87 10.10 8.77
CA SER A 69 2.99 9.76 7.88
C SER A 69 3.58 10.98 7.16
N GLY A 70 2.84 12.09 7.10
CA GLY A 70 3.25 13.31 6.38
C GLY A 70 3.32 13.15 4.86
N LEU A 71 2.82 12.04 4.32
CA LEU A 71 2.79 11.78 2.89
C LEU A 71 1.70 12.61 2.20
N PRO A 72 1.97 13.13 0.99
CA PRO A 72 0.98 13.90 0.23
C PRO A 72 -0.14 12.99 -0.31
N LEU A 73 -1.36 13.52 -0.36
CA LEU A 73 -2.49 12.90 -1.07
C LEU A 73 -2.58 13.58 -2.44
N ASN A 74 -2.09 12.92 -3.49
CA ASN A 74 -2.09 13.42 -4.87
C ASN A 74 -3.32 12.96 -5.67
#